data_AF-A0A0R1NUJ8-F1
#
_entry.id   AF-A0A0R1NUJ8-F1
#
_cell.length_a   1.000
_cell.length_b   1.000
_cell.length_c   1.000
_cell.angle_alpha   90.00
_cell.angle_beta   90.00
_cell.angle_gamma   90.00
#
_symmetry.space_group_name_H-M   'P 1'
#
loop_
_entity.id
_entity.type
_entity.pdbx_description
1 polymer ?
#
loop_
_entity_poly.entity_id
_entity_poly.type
_entity_poly.pdbx_seq_one_letter_code
_entity_poly.pdbx_strand_id
1 'polypeptide(L)'
;MYSTDKPSSNAHDNYSAKFSEDAPTDLSKVTMVRVVSTTPTPLNVGDNLKITYDAKIPHLDSVKTAVNTFTVRKAEGDQNLTQSTDAIINAQQPLANVTIQFYGKKTDSDNYAPIASPISVDSQKLGQPFKAYEKDYLNRVPQNYVPVDNDDHGLAKVSRDPTQNVIKLYYKYQETPVTPATVDGTAKFKDKDGNKIADDIPFGFKEDENKAYKLDDNQAVQKTKDKLADDYTFVDTDQPTSGIFKKDNPVVITYNFVKKGAVTVRYVDTNGVRIHDSQILKGKPGTQYDVSGNKYQLTIPGYTLDKTKMPKNMSGQFIKAGTVVTYVYKKNETPVNPINPVNPVTPVNPVNPTPSPQPTPAPKPTDTKQPSVIAKKGEAVYSLKKIYLYKHNTFSKRERLAGYVQKPRVYRPMFVVTGYAHSKNGHLRYTVRDVNHLTKNRHKKGYITANWNYVRPVYYQSKHQTLTVINPRGVNAYKKANLTGKVRNYTQGTQLKVIKFVHHNLTTRYVLSNGQYITGNRKLIQMGKQKMPRYVKVKKNINRYKDVNLTKRNQHIKKGTKLRIKNYDFSQANSVTNTGTMKYHVAGGYITANSKFVKVFK
;
A
#
# COMPACT_ATOMS: atom_id res chain seq x y z
N MET A 1 -0.23 27.87 24.81
CA MET A 1 0.35 29.04 25.50
C MET A 1 0.04 28.97 26.99
N TYR A 2 0.86 29.60 27.81
CA TYR A 2 0.80 29.59 29.28
C TYR A 2 0.70 31.03 29.79
N SER A 3 0.05 31.22 30.94
CA SER A 3 0.10 32.46 31.71
C SER A 3 0.39 32.15 33.19
N THR A 4 1.00 33.11 33.86
CA THR A 4 1.21 33.18 35.31
C THR A 4 0.33 34.25 35.97
N ASP A 5 -0.49 34.97 35.19
CA ASP A 5 -1.37 36.02 35.70
C ASP A 5 -2.50 35.42 36.56
N LYS A 6 -3.00 36.17 37.56
CA LYS A 6 -4.08 35.66 38.42
C LYS A 6 -5.39 35.56 37.62
N PRO A 7 -6.08 34.40 37.60
CA PRO A 7 -7.35 34.27 36.88
C PRO A 7 -8.45 35.09 37.56
N SER A 8 -9.19 35.85 36.75
CA SER A 8 -10.45 36.49 37.12
C SER A 8 -11.60 35.48 37.09
N SER A 9 -12.63 35.72 37.90
CA SER A 9 -13.92 35.04 37.80
C SER A 9 -14.71 35.47 36.55
N ASN A 10 -14.44 36.68 36.04
CA ASN A 10 -14.97 37.14 34.76
C ASN A 10 -14.11 36.62 33.61
N ALA A 11 -14.69 35.75 32.78
CA ALA A 11 -14.02 35.11 31.66
C ALA A 11 -13.53 36.11 30.58
N HIS A 12 -14.14 37.30 30.49
CA HIS A 12 -13.72 38.35 29.56
C HIS A 12 -12.35 38.92 29.93
N ASP A 13 -12.07 39.14 31.21
CA ASP A 13 -10.83 39.78 31.67
C ASP A 13 -9.62 38.85 31.49
N ASN A 14 -9.84 37.53 31.58
CA ASN A 14 -8.85 36.49 31.27
C ASN A 14 -8.40 36.49 29.80
N TYR A 15 -9.11 37.19 28.90
CA TYR A 15 -8.65 37.40 27.53
C TYR A 15 -7.44 38.36 27.45
N SER A 16 -7.40 39.36 28.34
CA SER A 16 -6.35 40.40 28.40
C SER A 16 -5.07 39.96 29.13
N ALA A 17 -5.09 38.81 29.81
CA ALA A 17 -3.92 38.23 30.44
C ALA A 17 -2.80 37.91 29.43
N LYS A 18 -1.55 37.99 29.87
CA LYS A 18 -0.36 37.77 29.05
C LYS A 18 -0.10 36.28 28.89
N PHE A 19 0.08 35.84 27.64
CA PHE A 19 0.26 34.43 27.28
C PHE A 19 1.54 34.22 26.45
N SER A 20 2.40 33.30 26.88
CA SER A 20 3.62 32.90 26.17
C SER A 20 3.44 31.55 25.45
N GLU A 21 4.11 31.34 24.31
CA GLU A 21 4.24 30.01 23.71
C GLU A 21 5.25 29.12 24.44
N ASP A 22 6.29 29.73 25.03
CA ASP A 22 7.25 29.07 25.88
C ASP A 22 6.67 28.75 27.26
N ALA A 23 7.00 27.57 27.79
CA ALA A 23 6.63 27.18 29.15
C ALA A 23 7.58 27.86 30.15
N PRO A 24 7.09 28.35 31.30
CA PRO A 24 7.99 28.82 32.36
C PRO A 24 8.84 27.66 32.90
N THR A 25 10.07 27.97 33.32
CA THR A 25 11.01 27.01 33.92
C THR A 25 10.46 26.35 35.19
N ASP A 26 9.62 27.08 35.93
CA ASP A 26 8.84 26.56 37.04
C ASP A 26 7.35 26.44 36.64
N LEU A 27 6.93 25.20 36.38
CA LEU A 27 5.57 24.88 35.98
C LEU A 27 4.54 25.02 37.11
N SER A 28 4.95 25.12 38.38
CA SER A 28 4.02 25.33 39.51
C SER A 28 3.36 26.71 39.49
N LYS A 29 3.99 27.67 38.80
CA LYS A 29 3.53 29.05 38.64
C LYS A 29 2.53 29.23 37.49
N VAL A 30 2.23 28.19 36.70
CA VAL A 30 1.24 28.26 35.61
C VAL A 30 -0.17 28.30 36.18
N THR A 31 -0.85 29.42 36.00
CA THR A 31 -2.22 29.67 36.48
C THR A 31 -3.28 29.44 35.40
N MET A 32 -2.95 29.70 34.13
CA MET A 32 -3.86 29.55 32.99
C MET A 32 -3.16 28.97 31.75
N VAL A 33 -3.90 28.22 30.95
CA VAL A 33 -3.42 27.61 29.69
C VAL A 33 -4.36 27.98 28.54
N ARG A 34 -3.84 28.65 27.51
CA ARG A 34 -4.59 29.04 26.31
C ARG A 34 -4.28 28.08 25.15
N VAL A 35 -5.33 27.39 24.68
CA VAL A 35 -5.28 26.43 23.55
C VAL A 35 -5.87 27.10 22.30
N VAL A 36 -5.13 27.08 21.19
CA VAL A 36 -5.54 27.71 19.93
C VAL A 36 -5.72 26.67 18.83
N SER A 37 -6.89 26.68 18.17
CA SER A 37 -7.13 25.86 16.98
C SER A 37 -6.38 26.43 15.78
N THR A 38 -5.47 25.64 15.21
CA THR A 38 -4.82 25.91 13.92
C THR A 38 -5.67 25.45 12.72
N THR A 39 -6.88 24.94 12.96
CA THR A 39 -7.75 24.43 11.89
C THR A 39 -8.69 25.53 11.38
N PRO A 40 -8.95 25.61 10.05
CA PRO A 40 -9.81 26.64 9.45
C PRO A 40 -11.31 26.34 9.60
N THR A 41 -11.70 25.61 10.64
CA THR A 41 -13.08 25.19 10.90
C THR A 41 -13.55 25.89 12.19
N PRO A 42 -14.60 26.72 12.15
CA PRO A 42 -15.22 27.25 13.36
C PRO A 42 -15.72 26.11 14.26
N LEU A 43 -15.49 26.25 15.56
CA LEU A 43 -16.08 25.41 16.60
C LEU A 43 -17.51 25.89 16.89
N ASN A 44 -18.36 25.02 17.43
CA ASN A 44 -19.73 25.34 17.81
C ASN A 44 -19.88 25.32 19.33
N VAL A 45 -20.89 26.04 19.84
CA VAL A 45 -21.28 26.00 21.25
C VAL A 45 -21.62 24.56 21.65
N GLY A 46 -21.06 24.09 22.76
CA GLY A 46 -21.25 22.74 23.27
C GLY A 46 -20.45 21.62 22.58
N ASP A 47 -19.56 21.92 21.61
CA ASP A 47 -18.68 20.90 21.01
C ASP A 47 -17.74 20.30 22.08
N ASN A 48 -17.86 18.99 22.33
CA ASN A 48 -17.01 18.27 23.29
C ASN A 48 -15.61 18.00 22.69
N LEU A 49 -14.62 18.74 23.16
CA LEU A 49 -13.30 18.78 22.53
C LEU A 49 -12.27 17.88 23.23
N LYS A 50 -12.02 16.72 22.60
CA LYS A 50 -10.98 15.77 23.01
C LYS A 50 -9.62 16.18 22.47
N ILE A 51 -8.81 16.81 23.32
CA ILE A 51 -7.45 17.26 22.98
C ILE A 51 -6.39 16.33 23.57
N THR A 52 -5.34 16.06 22.78
CA THR A 52 -4.05 15.56 23.27
C THR A 52 -3.08 16.72 23.28
N TYR A 53 -2.23 16.80 24.30
CA TYR A 53 -1.42 17.97 24.58
C TYR A 53 0.05 17.60 24.87
N ASP A 54 0.97 18.55 24.81
CA ASP A 54 2.39 18.34 25.08
C ASP A 54 2.63 18.01 26.57
N ALA A 55 3.46 17.01 26.88
CA ALA A 55 3.74 16.57 28.24
C ALA A 55 4.44 17.62 29.12
N LYS A 56 5.02 18.68 28.52
CA LYS A 56 5.53 19.86 29.25
C LYS A 56 4.42 20.75 29.83
N ILE A 57 3.16 20.53 29.46
CA ILE A 57 2.00 21.15 30.10
C ILE A 57 1.66 20.33 31.38
N PRO A 58 1.39 20.98 32.53
CA PRO A 58 0.93 20.32 33.76
C PRO A 58 -0.27 19.39 33.55
N HIS A 59 -0.53 18.47 34.49
CA HIS A 59 -1.71 17.61 34.36
C HIS A 59 -2.95 18.46 34.64
N LEU A 60 -3.81 18.66 33.64
CA LEU A 60 -4.89 19.65 33.73
C LEU A 60 -5.88 19.35 34.89
N ASP A 61 -6.08 18.07 35.20
CA ASP A 61 -6.84 17.54 36.34
C ASP A 61 -6.32 18.04 37.72
N SER A 62 -5.06 18.48 37.80
CA SER A 62 -4.46 19.05 39.03
C SER A 62 -4.61 20.57 39.14
N VAL A 63 -5.08 21.24 38.08
CA VAL A 63 -5.35 22.69 38.07
C VAL A 63 -6.78 22.93 38.57
N LYS A 64 -6.93 23.13 39.89
CA LYS A 64 -8.23 23.18 40.60
C LYS A 64 -9.23 24.24 40.10
N THR A 65 -8.80 25.22 39.30
CA THR A 65 -9.64 26.28 38.72
C THR A 65 -9.27 26.61 37.27
N ALA A 66 -9.18 25.59 36.41
CA ALA A 66 -9.00 25.77 34.97
C ALA A 66 -10.26 26.35 34.28
N VAL A 67 -10.36 27.68 34.19
CA VAL A 67 -11.39 28.38 33.40
C VAL A 67 -11.12 28.17 31.91
N ASN A 68 -11.75 27.15 31.32
CA ASN A 68 -11.51 26.69 29.96
C ASN A 68 -12.31 27.46 28.89
N THR A 69 -12.04 28.75 28.72
CA THR A 69 -12.63 29.53 27.63
C THR A 69 -11.99 29.24 26.26
N PHE A 70 -12.83 29.08 25.24
CA PHE A 70 -12.45 29.27 23.84
C PHE A 70 -13.23 30.45 23.24
N THR A 71 -12.63 31.12 22.26
CA THR A 71 -13.36 32.02 21.36
C THR A 71 -13.45 31.41 19.97
N VAL A 72 -14.65 31.36 19.40
CA VAL A 72 -14.87 30.90 18.02
C VAL A 72 -14.48 32.00 17.04
N ARG A 73 -13.40 31.81 16.27
CA ARG A 73 -13.21 32.60 15.03
C ARG A 73 -14.30 32.21 14.02
N LYS A 74 -15.31 33.08 13.87
CA LYS A 74 -16.01 33.26 12.60
C LYS A 74 -15.04 33.86 11.56
N ALA A 75 -15.53 34.07 10.33
CA ALA A 75 -14.69 34.48 9.21
C ALA A 75 -13.98 35.83 9.42
N GLU A 76 -12.94 36.08 8.62
CA GLU A 76 -12.12 37.30 8.64
C GLU A 76 -12.99 38.58 8.66
N GLY A 77 -12.96 39.31 9.79
CA GLY A 77 -13.63 40.61 9.97
C GLY A 77 -14.43 40.77 11.26
N ASP A 78 -14.85 39.69 11.93
CA ASP A 78 -15.68 39.77 13.14
C ASP A 78 -14.85 40.08 14.40
N GLN A 79 -15.26 41.07 15.20
CA GLN A 79 -14.55 41.61 16.37
C GLN A 79 -15.35 41.50 17.69
N ASN A 80 -16.64 41.12 17.64
CA ASN A 80 -17.49 41.08 18.84
C ASN A 80 -17.33 39.75 19.60
N LEU A 81 -16.44 39.74 20.59
CA LEU A 81 -16.09 38.56 21.40
C LEU A 81 -17.18 38.14 22.42
N THR A 82 -18.18 38.99 22.65
CA THR A 82 -19.19 38.87 23.72
C THR A 82 -20.26 37.79 23.53
N GLN A 83 -20.23 37.03 22.43
CA GLN A 83 -21.19 35.94 22.14
C GLN A 83 -20.63 34.52 22.33
N SER A 84 -19.41 34.36 22.86
CA SER A 84 -18.80 33.05 23.08
C SER A 84 -19.24 32.46 24.43
N THR A 85 -19.99 31.35 24.39
CA THR A 85 -20.28 30.53 25.58
C THR A 85 -19.30 29.35 25.70
N ASP A 86 -19.11 28.85 26.91
CA ASP A 86 -18.08 27.87 27.22
C ASP A 86 -18.25 26.53 26.48
N ALA A 87 -17.14 25.88 26.15
CA ALA A 87 -17.12 24.55 25.53
C ALA A 87 -16.24 23.58 26.33
N ILE A 88 -16.77 22.38 26.61
CA ILE A 88 -16.18 21.45 27.56
C ILE A 88 -14.96 20.74 26.94
N ILE A 89 -13.76 21.17 27.35
CA ILE A 89 -12.51 20.48 27.06
C ILE A 89 -12.45 19.15 27.83
N ASN A 90 -12.20 18.06 27.10
CA ASN A 90 -11.85 16.77 27.66
C ASN A 90 -10.40 16.45 27.27
N ALA A 91 -9.44 17.01 28.01
CA ALA A 91 -8.02 16.89 27.71
C ALA A 91 -7.50 15.50 28.11
N GLN A 92 -7.38 14.59 27.16
CA GLN A 92 -7.39 13.15 27.47
C GLN A 92 -6.06 12.59 27.94
N GLN A 93 -4.95 12.93 27.27
CA GLN A 93 -3.62 12.37 27.53
C GLN A 93 -2.53 13.36 27.08
N PRO A 94 -1.48 13.59 27.89
CA PRO A 94 -0.28 14.29 27.44
C PRO A 94 0.62 13.38 26.58
N LEU A 95 1.42 14.00 25.71
CA LEU A 95 2.33 13.35 24.77
C LEU A 95 3.75 13.92 24.92
N ALA A 96 4.75 13.07 25.07
CA ALA A 96 6.16 13.46 25.14
C ALA A 96 6.93 13.02 23.88
N ASN A 97 8.10 13.60 23.65
CA ASN A 97 9.00 13.17 22.59
C ASN A 97 9.99 12.13 23.12
N VAL A 98 10.36 11.15 22.27
CA VAL A 98 11.42 10.17 22.57
C VAL A 98 12.64 10.47 21.71
N THR A 99 13.80 10.65 22.36
CA THR A 99 15.08 10.89 21.68
C THR A 99 15.79 9.56 21.43
N ILE A 100 16.20 9.30 20.19
CA ILE A 100 17.01 8.14 19.82
C ILE A 100 18.42 8.63 19.48
N GLN A 101 19.42 8.10 20.18
CA GLN A 101 20.85 8.40 20.01
C GLN A 101 21.56 7.19 19.38
N PHE A 102 22.58 7.44 18.55
CA PHE A 102 23.30 6.41 17.80
C PHE A 102 24.76 6.35 18.25
N TYR A 103 25.14 5.24 18.87
CA TYR A 103 26.47 5.03 19.45
C TYR A 103 27.20 3.88 18.75
N GLY A 104 28.52 3.98 18.60
CA GLY A 104 29.32 2.90 18.05
C GLY A 104 30.79 2.92 18.40
N LYS A 105 31.43 1.75 18.26
CA LYS A 105 32.86 1.52 18.50
C LYS A 105 33.57 0.98 17.26
N LYS A 106 34.85 1.31 17.08
CA LYS A 106 35.64 0.98 15.86
C LYS A 106 36.48 -0.29 15.95
N THR A 107 36.83 -0.70 17.15
CA THR A 107 37.64 -1.88 17.49
C THR A 107 37.15 -2.38 18.86
N ASP A 108 37.87 -3.31 19.49
CA ASP A 108 37.51 -3.87 20.80
C ASP A 108 37.63 -2.92 22.00
N SER A 109 37.94 -1.63 21.79
CA SER A 109 37.73 -0.56 22.78
C SER A 109 36.37 -0.67 23.49
N ASP A 110 36.35 -0.58 24.82
CA ASP A 110 35.10 -0.65 25.59
C ASP A 110 34.18 0.58 25.38
N ASN A 111 34.75 1.69 24.92
CA ASN A 111 34.07 2.98 24.89
C ASN A 111 33.31 3.22 23.58
N TYR A 112 31.98 3.28 23.70
CA TYR A 112 31.05 3.67 22.63
C TYR A 112 30.99 5.20 22.45
N ALA A 113 31.20 5.70 21.25
CA ALA A 113 31.10 7.12 20.90
C ALA A 113 29.88 7.43 20.01
N PRO A 114 29.33 8.66 19.99
CA PRO A 114 28.26 9.02 19.06
C PRO A 114 28.71 8.94 17.59
N ILE A 115 27.96 8.21 16.76
CA ILE A 115 28.28 7.98 15.33
C ILE A 115 27.32 8.65 14.35
N ALA A 116 26.19 9.17 14.83
CA ALA A 116 25.25 9.97 14.05
C ALA A 116 24.44 10.92 14.97
N SER A 117 23.95 12.01 14.40
CA SER A 117 23.09 12.97 15.11
C SER A 117 21.83 12.29 15.66
N PRO A 118 21.44 12.55 16.93
CA PRO A 118 20.18 12.04 17.50
C PRO A 118 18.94 12.47 16.70
N ILE A 119 17.85 11.71 16.85
CA ILE A 119 16.54 12.05 16.29
C ILE A 119 15.47 12.12 17.37
N SER A 120 14.56 13.08 17.26
CA SER A 120 13.32 13.11 18.04
C SER A 120 12.25 12.27 17.33
N VAL A 121 11.52 11.46 18.09
CA VAL A 121 10.29 10.80 17.68
C VAL A 121 9.16 11.43 18.48
N ASP A 122 8.48 12.38 17.85
CA ASP A 122 7.57 13.29 18.56
C ASP A 122 6.24 12.64 18.95
N SER A 123 5.52 13.25 19.89
CA SER A 123 4.10 12.97 20.18
C SER A 123 3.78 11.52 20.64
N GLN A 124 4.67 10.92 21.44
CA GLN A 124 4.47 9.59 22.04
C GLN A 124 3.63 9.66 23.32
N LYS A 125 2.78 8.66 23.56
CA LYS A 125 1.88 8.65 24.72
C LYS A 125 2.62 8.38 26.02
N LEU A 126 2.42 9.24 27.03
CA LEU A 126 2.88 8.98 28.40
C LEU A 126 2.40 7.62 28.93
N GLY A 127 3.23 6.98 29.74
CA GLY A 127 2.92 5.73 30.43
C GLY A 127 2.82 4.49 29.52
N GLN A 128 2.97 4.64 28.20
CA GLN A 128 3.05 3.52 27.26
C GLN A 128 4.51 3.11 27.02
N PRO A 129 4.81 1.83 26.76
CA PRO A 129 6.13 1.41 26.34
C PRO A 129 6.42 1.94 24.93
N PHE A 130 7.69 2.28 24.67
CA PHE A 130 8.18 2.66 23.34
C PHE A 130 9.44 1.84 23.02
N LYS A 131 9.47 1.19 21.86
CA LYS A 131 10.55 0.29 21.43
C LYS A 131 11.14 0.75 20.10
N ALA A 132 12.46 0.66 19.99
CA ALA A 132 13.25 0.95 18.80
C ALA A 132 14.15 -0.26 18.47
N TYR A 133 14.65 -0.33 17.24
CA TYR A 133 15.53 -1.40 16.78
C TYR A 133 16.59 -0.84 15.82
N GLU A 134 17.86 -1.13 16.05
CA GLU A 134 19.05 -0.70 15.30
C GLU A 134 18.87 -0.90 13.79
N LYS A 135 18.41 -2.09 13.41
CA LYS A 135 18.11 -2.52 12.03
C LYS A 135 17.18 -1.56 11.27
N ASP A 136 16.27 -0.86 11.97
CA ASP A 136 15.30 0.04 11.36
C ASP A 136 15.88 1.46 11.16
N TYR A 137 17.05 1.74 11.75
CA TYR A 137 17.79 3.00 11.65
C TYR A 137 19.17 2.87 10.96
N LEU A 138 19.49 1.73 10.33
CA LEU A 138 20.70 1.49 9.52
C LEU A 138 20.96 2.50 8.38
N ASN A 139 20.00 3.38 8.09
CA ASN A 139 20.16 4.49 7.14
C ASN A 139 20.46 5.85 7.81
N ARG A 140 20.73 5.87 9.12
CA ARG A 140 21.12 7.04 9.92
C ARG A 140 22.59 6.98 10.34
N VAL A 141 23.09 5.79 10.62
CA VAL A 141 24.51 5.52 10.89
C VAL A 141 25.33 5.44 9.60
N PRO A 142 26.67 5.63 9.66
CA PRO A 142 27.55 5.37 8.51
C PRO A 142 27.46 3.90 8.07
N GLN A 143 27.69 3.60 6.78
CA GLN A 143 27.42 2.28 6.20
C GLN A 143 28.33 1.14 6.69
N ASN A 144 29.45 1.50 7.32
CA ASN A 144 30.40 0.62 8.00
C ASN A 144 30.09 0.46 9.51
N TYR A 145 28.84 0.65 9.93
CA TYR A 145 28.34 0.31 11.27
C TYR A 145 27.12 -0.59 11.18
N VAL A 146 27.13 -1.67 11.96
CA VAL A 146 26.06 -2.69 12.02
C VAL A 146 25.59 -2.87 13.46
N PRO A 147 24.37 -3.38 13.71
CA PRO A 147 23.85 -3.57 15.06
C PRO A 147 24.78 -4.45 15.92
N VAL A 148 24.90 -4.12 17.21
CA VAL A 148 25.61 -4.97 18.19
C VAL A 148 24.80 -6.23 18.48
N ASP A 149 23.55 -6.03 18.85
CA ASP A 149 22.49 -7.04 19.01
C ASP A 149 21.35 -6.80 18.00
N ASN A 150 20.20 -7.48 18.13
CA ASN A 150 18.99 -7.20 17.33
C ASN A 150 17.74 -7.05 18.22
N ASP A 151 17.96 -6.74 19.50
CA ASP A 151 16.94 -6.81 20.54
C ASP A 151 16.15 -5.49 20.63
N ASP A 152 15.13 -5.45 21.48
CA ASP A 152 14.15 -4.36 21.51
C ASP A 152 14.44 -3.29 22.56
N HIS A 153 15.52 -2.53 22.32
CA HIS A 153 15.89 -1.33 23.07
C HIS A 153 14.70 -0.38 23.22
N GLY A 154 14.28 -0.13 24.46
CA GLY A 154 12.99 0.52 24.69
C GLY A 154 12.79 1.09 26.09
N LEU A 155 11.93 2.10 26.15
CA LEU A 155 11.39 2.67 27.37
C LEU A 155 10.24 1.78 27.84
N ALA A 156 10.30 1.29 29.08
CA ALA A 156 9.19 0.55 29.69
C ALA A 156 7.91 1.42 29.78
N LYS A 157 8.08 2.73 30.01
CA LYS A 157 7.04 3.76 29.99
C LYS A 157 7.65 5.08 29.50
N VAL A 158 7.02 5.76 28.54
CA VAL A 158 7.38 7.15 28.18
C VAL A 158 7.05 8.07 29.35
N SER A 159 8.03 8.84 29.80
CA SER A 159 8.01 9.74 30.96
C SER A 159 7.60 11.18 30.61
N ARG A 160 7.26 11.96 31.63
CA ARG A 160 7.15 13.42 31.54
C ARG A 160 8.50 14.11 31.53
N ASP A 161 9.49 13.52 32.19
CA ASP A 161 10.87 13.98 32.15
C ASP A 161 11.50 13.60 30.79
N PRO A 162 11.92 14.56 29.96
CA PRO A 162 12.52 14.28 28.65
C PRO A 162 13.89 13.59 28.76
N THR A 163 14.60 13.71 29.89
CA THR A 163 15.88 13.02 30.11
C THR A 163 15.70 11.50 30.24
N GLN A 164 14.55 11.06 30.78
CA GLN A 164 14.16 9.66 30.86
C GLN A 164 13.61 9.12 29.54
N ASN A 165 13.39 9.98 28.54
CA ASN A 165 12.88 9.60 27.22
C ASN A 165 14.00 9.39 26.19
N VAL A 166 15.16 8.90 26.61
CA VAL A 166 16.34 8.68 25.75
C VAL A 166 16.58 7.19 25.55
N ILE A 167 16.59 6.75 24.30
CA ILE A 167 17.07 5.42 23.89
C ILE A 167 18.44 5.59 23.22
N LYS A 168 19.42 4.80 23.65
CA LYS A 168 20.70 4.64 22.97
C LYS A 168 20.64 3.35 22.15
N LEU A 169 20.97 3.44 20.87
CA LEU A 169 21.10 2.29 19.98
C LEU A 169 22.58 2.06 19.65
N TYR A 170 23.03 0.81 19.72
CA TYR A 170 24.46 0.45 19.72
C TYR A 170 24.88 -0.31 18.46
N TYR A 171 25.96 0.15 17.84
CA TYR A 171 26.48 -0.36 16.58
C TYR A 171 27.97 -0.66 16.68
N LYS A 172 28.40 -1.84 16.23
CA LYS A 172 29.83 -2.14 16.02
C LYS A 172 30.23 -1.73 14.62
N TYR A 173 31.45 -1.21 14.48
CA TYR A 173 32.05 -1.01 13.17
C TYR A 173 32.21 -2.37 12.48
N GLN A 174 31.81 -2.42 11.22
CA GLN A 174 32.07 -3.55 10.33
C GLN A 174 32.54 -2.96 9.01
N GLU A 175 33.76 -3.30 8.62
CA GLU A 175 34.30 -2.91 7.32
C GLU A 175 33.41 -3.46 6.21
N THR A 176 32.81 -2.55 5.45
CA THR A 176 32.04 -2.87 4.25
C THR A 176 32.97 -2.76 3.04
N PRO A 177 32.89 -3.69 2.08
CA PRO A 177 34.00 -3.96 1.17
C PRO A 177 34.27 -2.81 0.21
N VAL A 178 35.49 -2.26 0.30
CA VAL A 178 36.15 -1.56 -0.80
C VAL A 178 36.53 -2.55 -1.91
N THR A 179 36.69 -2.04 -3.14
CA THR A 179 37.34 -2.74 -4.25
C THR A 179 38.71 -3.29 -3.83
N PRO A 180 39.15 -4.42 -4.41
CA PRO A 180 39.64 -5.56 -3.63
C PRO A 180 40.92 -5.26 -2.84
N ALA A 181 40.80 -5.32 -1.51
CA ALA A 181 41.83 -6.00 -0.74
C ALA A 181 41.82 -7.48 -1.14
N THR A 182 42.99 -8.10 -1.34
CA THR A 182 43.07 -9.53 -1.63
C THR A 182 42.54 -10.33 -0.46
N VAL A 183 41.65 -11.27 -0.76
CA VAL A 183 41.06 -12.22 0.19
C VAL A 183 41.44 -13.62 -0.25
N ASP A 184 42.02 -14.39 0.66
CA ASP A 184 42.55 -15.72 0.35
C ASP A 184 41.46 -16.81 0.37
N GLY A 185 40.19 -16.43 0.56
CA GLY A 185 39.03 -17.29 0.50
C GLY A 185 37.81 -16.66 -0.19
N THR A 186 37.04 -17.44 -0.96
CA THR A 186 35.72 -17.03 -1.47
C THR A 186 34.75 -18.20 -1.61
N ALA A 187 33.64 -18.14 -0.86
CA ALA A 187 32.50 -19.03 -0.99
C ALA A 187 31.54 -18.54 -2.08
N LYS A 188 31.17 -19.42 -3.02
CA LYS A 188 30.32 -19.13 -4.19
C LYS A 188 29.07 -20.00 -4.14
N PHE A 189 27.95 -19.51 -4.69
CA PHE A 189 26.65 -20.20 -4.60
C PHE A 189 26.04 -20.39 -5.99
N LYS A 190 25.97 -21.64 -6.46
CA LYS A 190 25.51 -21.98 -7.82
C LYS A 190 24.39 -23.02 -7.84
N ASP A 191 23.58 -22.99 -8.90
CA ASP A 191 22.71 -24.12 -9.25
C ASP A 191 23.40 -25.14 -10.17
N LYS A 192 22.78 -26.31 -10.33
CA LYS A 192 23.23 -27.40 -11.21
C LYS A 192 23.29 -27.08 -12.72
N ASP A 193 23.03 -25.86 -13.15
CA ASP A 193 23.31 -25.41 -14.53
C ASP A 193 24.40 -24.32 -14.56
N GLY A 194 25.11 -24.10 -13.44
CA GLY A 194 26.20 -23.14 -13.29
C GLY A 194 25.75 -21.71 -12.93
N ASN A 195 24.44 -21.44 -12.81
CA ASN A 195 23.96 -20.08 -12.54
C ASN A 195 24.29 -19.66 -11.11
N LYS A 196 24.80 -18.45 -10.92
CA LYS A 196 24.95 -17.83 -9.60
C LYS A 196 23.59 -17.52 -8.98
N ILE A 197 23.30 -18.06 -7.79
CA ILE A 197 21.98 -17.97 -7.12
C ILE A 197 21.97 -17.12 -5.84
N ALA A 198 23.14 -16.81 -5.27
CA ALA A 198 23.32 -15.80 -4.23
C ALA A 198 24.61 -15.00 -4.50
N ASP A 199 24.83 -13.94 -3.74
CA ASP A 199 26.08 -13.17 -3.80
C ASP A 199 27.25 -14.00 -3.25
N ASP A 200 28.48 -13.72 -3.69
CA ASP A 200 29.67 -14.48 -3.23
C ASP A 200 30.13 -13.92 -1.88
N ILE A 201 30.62 -14.79 -0.99
CA ILE A 201 31.02 -14.44 0.37
C ILE A 201 32.54 -14.60 0.48
N PRO A 202 33.32 -13.50 0.63
CA PRO A 202 34.75 -13.58 0.89
C PRO A 202 35.02 -14.09 2.32
N PHE A 203 36.18 -14.71 2.55
CA PHE A 203 36.65 -15.14 3.87
C PHE A 203 38.18 -15.18 3.93
N GLY A 204 38.76 -15.16 5.14
CA GLY A 204 40.21 -15.04 5.36
C GLY A 204 40.74 -13.60 5.27
N PHE A 205 41.93 -13.37 5.81
CA PHE A 205 42.63 -12.09 5.82
C PHE A 205 44.07 -12.23 5.31
N LYS A 206 44.63 -11.11 4.84
CA LYS A 206 45.89 -11.00 4.08
C LYS A 206 47.18 -11.36 4.86
N GLU A 207 47.06 -11.89 6.06
CA GLU A 207 48.13 -12.22 7.02
C GLU A 207 47.90 -13.62 7.65
N ASP A 208 47.06 -14.45 7.02
CA ASP A 208 46.56 -15.73 7.56
C ASP A 208 47.31 -16.97 7.04
N GLU A 209 48.56 -16.84 6.58
CA GLU A 209 49.40 -18.00 6.21
C GLU A 209 49.44 -19.02 7.36
N ASN A 210 49.16 -20.29 7.03
CA ASN A 210 49.02 -21.42 7.97
C ASN A 210 47.86 -21.34 8.98
N LYS A 211 46.93 -20.38 8.90
CA LYS A 211 45.70 -20.40 9.73
C LYS A 211 44.62 -21.30 9.13
N ALA A 212 43.85 -21.93 10.02
CA ALA A 212 42.73 -22.79 9.64
C ALA A 212 41.47 -21.98 9.30
N TYR A 213 40.76 -22.37 8.23
CA TYR A 213 39.42 -21.90 7.93
C TYR A 213 38.38 -22.99 8.22
N LYS A 214 37.17 -22.58 8.59
CA LYS A 214 35.99 -23.45 8.73
C LYS A 214 34.73 -22.67 8.36
N LEU A 215 34.13 -22.99 7.22
CA LEU A 215 32.95 -22.30 6.71
C LEU A 215 31.63 -22.79 7.30
N ASP A 216 31.60 -23.95 7.95
CA ASP A 216 30.36 -24.44 8.55
C ASP A 216 29.91 -23.62 9.78
N ASP A 217 30.84 -22.93 10.46
CA ASP A 217 30.49 -21.99 11.52
C ASP A 217 30.29 -20.55 10.99
N ASN A 218 30.53 -20.33 9.68
CA ASN A 218 30.44 -18.99 9.09
C ASN A 218 28.97 -18.55 8.95
N GLN A 219 28.57 -17.60 9.81
CA GLN A 219 27.20 -17.09 9.89
C GLN A 219 26.67 -16.52 8.56
N ALA A 220 27.51 -15.94 7.71
CA ALA A 220 27.08 -15.41 6.42
C ALA A 220 26.78 -16.54 5.41
N VAL A 221 27.58 -17.61 5.43
CA VAL A 221 27.38 -18.81 4.61
C VAL A 221 26.09 -19.54 5.02
N GLN A 222 25.90 -19.81 6.33
CA GLN A 222 24.69 -20.49 6.80
C GLN A 222 23.42 -19.67 6.53
N LYS A 223 23.41 -18.38 6.86
CA LYS A 223 22.29 -17.46 6.55
C LYS A 223 21.97 -17.38 5.05
N THR A 224 22.94 -17.65 4.19
CA THR A 224 22.73 -17.74 2.74
C THR A 224 22.15 -19.09 2.33
N LYS A 225 22.61 -20.20 2.92
CA LYS A 225 22.00 -21.53 2.76
C LYS A 225 20.53 -21.53 3.22
N ASP A 226 20.22 -20.95 4.37
CA ASP A 226 18.85 -20.83 4.91
C ASP A 226 17.93 -20.05 3.95
N LYS A 227 18.39 -18.90 3.47
CA LYS A 227 17.68 -18.05 2.50
C LYS A 227 17.42 -18.76 1.17
N LEU A 228 18.26 -19.72 0.78
CA LEU A 228 18.07 -20.53 -0.43
C LEU A 228 17.17 -21.75 -0.20
N ALA A 229 17.05 -22.24 1.03
CA ALA A 229 16.35 -23.49 1.38
C ALA A 229 14.85 -23.50 0.98
N ASP A 230 14.22 -22.34 0.81
CA ASP A 230 12.83 -22.24 0.35
C ASP A 230 12.64 -22.71 -1.11
N ASP A 231 13.58 -22.39 -2.00
CA ASP A 231 13.50 -22.65 -3.45
C ASP A 231 14.53 -23.66 -3.98
N TYR A 232 15.55 -23.98 -3.19
CA TYR A 232 16.66 -24.87 -3.55
C TYR A 232 16.90 -25.92 -2.47
N THR A 233 17.53 -27.03 -2.87
CA THR A 233 18.10 -28.03 -1.97
C THR A 233 19.62 -28.01 -2.16
N PHE A 234 20.37 -27.84 -1.08
CA PHE A 234 21.83 -28.01 -1.07
C PHE A 234 22.20 -29.44 -1.49
N VAL A 235 23.34 -29.59 -2.18
CA VAL A 235 23.85 -30.91 -2.61
C VAL A 235 25.17 -31.20 -1.91
N ASP A 236 26.19 -30.42 -2.23
CA ASP A 236 27.58 -30.64 -1.85
C ASP A 236 28.38 -29.33 -2.03
N THR A 237 29.66 -29.36 -1.69
CA THR A 237 30.65 -28.37 -2.09
C THR A 237 31.67 -28.99 -3.03
N ASP A 238 32.23 -28.20 -3.96
CA ASP A 238 33.29 -28.64 -4.87
C ASP A 238 34.66 -28.84 -4.19
N GLN A 239 34.81 -28.38 -2.96
CA GLN A 239 36.00 -28.42 -2.11
C GLN A 239 35.61 -28.59 -0.62
N PRO A 240 36.53 -29.03 0.26
CA PRO A 240 36.28 -29.12 1.70
C PRO A 240 35.90 -27.78 2.33
N THR A 241 34.93 -27.79 3.25
CA THR A 241 34.46 -26.59 3.97
C THR A 241 35.40 -26.14 5.09
N SER A 242 36.42 -26.93 5.41
CA SER A 242 37.52 -26.58 6.32
C SER A 242 38.87 -26.99 5.76
N GLY A 243 39.93 -26.32 6.21
CA GLY A 243 41.29 -26.54 5.75
C GLY A 243 42.24 -25.48 6.32
N ILE A 244 43.41 -25.32 5.71
CA ILE A 244 44.43 -24.33 6.11
C ILE A 244 44.77 -23.47 4.89
N PHE A 245 44.89 -22.15 5.08
CA PHE A 245 45.34 -21.24 4.03
C PHE A 245 46.82 -21.48 3.69
N LYS A 246 47.10 -21.60 2.39
CA LYS A 246 48.45 -21.70 1.85
C LYS A 246 48.81 -20.40 1.15
N LYS A 247 50.06 -19.96 1.33
CA LYS A 247 50.64 -18.79 0.65
C LYS A 247 50.32 -18.80 -0.85
N ASP A 248 49.94 -17.63 -1.38
CA ASP A 248 49.64 -17.37 -2.79
C ASP A 248 48.59 -18.28 -3.47
N ASN A 249 47.79 -19.02 -2.68
CA ASN A 249 46.82 -20.01 -3.19
C ASN A 249 45.39 -19.76 -2.66
N PRO A 250 44.58 -18.92 -3.34
CA PRO A 250 43.26 -18.51 -2.86
C PRO A 250 42.21 -19.64 -2.93
N VAL A 251 41.59 -19.92 -1.79
CA VAL A 251 40.62 -21.00 -1.57
C VAL A 251 39.23 -20.62 -2.09
N VAL A 252 38.83 -21.21 -3.22
CA VAL A 252 37.47 -21.05 -3.77
C VAL A 252 36.63 -22.28 -3.46
N ILE A 253 35.48 -22.08 -2.81
CA ILE A 253 34.54 -23.16 -2.45
C ILE A 253 33.16 -22.83 -3.03
N THR A 254 32.71 -23.58 -4.03
CA THR A 254 31.33 -23.49 -4.57
C THR A 254 30.40 -24.41 -3.79
N TYR A 255 29.39 -23.83 -3.13
CA TYR A 255 28.22 -24.54 -2.63
C TYR A 255 27.24 -24.79 -3.78
N ASN A 256 26.98 -26.05 -4.07
CA ASN A 256 26.14 -26.48 -5.19
C ASN A 256 24.71 -26.77 -4.73
N PHE A 257 23.73 -26.36 -5.54
CA PHE A 257 22.31 -26.51 -5.24
C PHE A 257 21.52 -27.06 -6.43
N VAL A 258 20.46 -27.81 -6.13
CA VAL A 258 19.43 -28.15 -7.12
C VAL A 258 18.15 -27.40 -6.79
N LYS A 259 17.63 -26.68 -7.78
CA LYS A 259 16.35 -25.96 -7.67
C LYS A 259 15.20 -26.94 -7.46
N LYS A 260 14.36 -26.69 -6.46
CA LYS A 260 13.22 -27.55 -6.13
C LYS A 260 12.19 -27.55 -7.25
N GLY A 261 11.73 -28.74 -7.63
CA GLY A 261 10.56 -28.91 -8.47
C GLY A 261 9.30 -28.58 -7.67
N ALA A 262 8.27 -28.04 -8.31
CA ALA A 262 7.02 -27.65 -7.67
C ALA A 262 5.82 -28.44 -8.22
N VAL A 263 5.08 -29.12 -7.34
CA VAL A 263 3.82 -29.80 -7.69
C VAL A 263 2.67 -28.88 -7.31
N THR A 264 1.92 -28.40 -8.30
CA THR A 264 0.77 -27.52 -8.11
C THR A 264 -0.53 -28.32 -8.21
N VAL A 265 -1.21 -28.51 -7.09
CA VAL A 265 -2.55 -29.12 -7.04
C VAL A 265 -3.60 -28.05 -7.37
N ARG A 266 -4.42 -28.29 -8.39
CA ARG A 266 -5.49 -27.40 -8.85
C ARG A 266 -6.87 -28.01 -8.61
N TYR A 267 -7.84 -27.13 -8.41
CA TYR A 267 -9.23 -27.46 -8.12
C TYR A 267 -10.11 -26.73 -9.12
N VAL A 268 -10.78 -27.47 -10.01
CA VAL A 268 -11.59 -26.91 -11.10
C VAL A 268 -12.97 -27.54 -11.16
N ASP A 269 -13.93 -26.82 -11.74
CA ASP A 269 -15.20 -27.42 -12.14
C ASP A 269 -15.06 -28.27 -13.41
N THR A 270 -16.15 -28.90 -13.86
CA THR A 270 -16.22 -29.67 -15.11
C THR A 270 -15.87 -28.89 -16.38
N ASN A 271 -15.84 -27.55 -16.32
CA ASN A 271 -15.48 -26.64 -17.41
C ASN A 271 -14.01 -26.16 -17.34
N GLY A 272 -13.24 -26.64 -16.36
CA GLY A 272 -11.86 -26.21 -16.13
C GLY A 272 -11.71 -24.86 -15.41
N VAL A 273 -12.81 -24.29 -14.89
CA VAL A 273 -12.80 -23.03 -14.13
C VAL A 273 -12.30 -23.31 -12.71
N ARG A 274 -11.28 -22.58 -12.25
CA ARG A 274 -10.75 -22.73 -10.89
C ARG A 274 -11.78 -22.34 -9.82
N ILE A 275 -12.06 -23.28 -8.90
CA ILE A 275 -13.06 -23.13 -7.83
C ILE A 275 -12.46 -23.01 -6.41
N HIS A 276 -11.19 -23.40 -6.22
CA HIS A 276 -10.48 -23.24 -4.95
C HIS A 276 -9.03 -22.77 -5.16
N ASP A 277 -8.36 -22.35 -4.10
CA ASP A 277 -6.93 -22.02 -4.13
C ASP A 277 -6.05 -23.27 -4.24
N SER A 278 -4.99 -23.16 -5.03
CA SER A 278 -4.06 -24.25 -5.30
C SER A 278 -3.14 -24.54 -4.12
N GLN A 279 -2.96 -25.82 -3.79
CA GLN A 279 -1.88 -26.26 -2.91
C GLN A 279 -0.59 -26.42 -3.73
N ILE A 280 0.57 -26.11 -3.14
CA ILE A 280 1.87 -26.23 -3.80
C ILE A 280 2.80 -27.00 -2.88
N LEU A 281 3.34 -28.11 -3.37
CA LEU A 281 4.43 -28.85 -2.75
C LEU A 281 5.74 -28.47 -3.47
N LYS A 282 6.87 -28.46 -2.76
CA LYS A 282 8.21 -28.31 -3.32
C LYS A 282 9.10 -29.48 -2.87
N GLY A 283 9.90 -30.04 -3.77
CA GLY A 283 10.83 -31.14 -3.45
C GLY A 283 12.06 -31.15 -4.36
N LYS A 284 13.10 -31.91 -3.98
CA LYS A 284 14.29 -32.10 -4.82
C LYS A 284 13.86 -32.88 -6.08
N PRO A 285 14.20 -32.43 -7.30
CA PRO A 285 13.91 -33.19 -8.51
C PRO A 285 14.37 -34.65 -8.39
N GLY A 286 13.52 -35.59 -8.83
CA GLY A 286 13.71 -37.03 -8.67
C GLY A 286 13.12 -37.62 -7.37
N THR A 287 12.89 -36.85 -6.30
CA THR A 287 12.19 -37.39 -5.12
C THR A 287 10.70 -37.58 -5.42
N GLN A 288 10.09 -38.58 -4.80
CA GLN A 288 8.65 -38.83 -4.96
C GLN A 288 7.79 -37.70 -4.38
N TYR A 289 6.58 -37.56 -4.92
CA TYR A 289 5.46 -36.89 -4.28
C TYR A 289 4.24 -37.81 -4.34
N ASP A 290 3.37 -37.66 -3.35
CA ASP A 290 1.98 -38.12 -3.44
C ASP A 290 1.05 -37.00 -3.00
N VAL A 291 0.01 -36.78 -3.80
CA VAL A 291 -1.13 -35.91 -3.48
C VAL A 291 -2.47 -36.66 -3.58
N SER A 292 -2.47 -38.00 -3.57
CA SER A 292 -3.69 -38.82 -3.60
C SER A 292 -4.58 -38.65 -2.36
N GLY A 293 -3.99 -38.44 -1.18
CA GLY A 293 -4.70 -38.47 0.10
C GLY A 293 -5.68 -37.31 0.35
N ASN A 294 -6.61 -37.52 1.29
CA ASN A 294 -7.74 -36.62 1.60
C ASN A 294 -7.38 -35.14 1.83
N LYS A 295 -6.15 -34.85 2.30
CA LYS A 295 -5.60 -33.48 2.41
C LYS A 295 -5.66 -32.69 1.09
N TYR A 296 -5.64 -33.38 -0.04
CA TYR A 296 -5.68 -32.80 -1.39
C TYR A 296 -6.98 -33.11 -2.13
N GLN A 297 -7.79 -34.07 -1.68
CA GLN A 297 -9.17 -34.29 -2.14
C GLN A 297 -10.15 -33.38 -1.35
N LEU A 298 -10.01 -32.06 -1.49
CA LEU A 298 -10.72 -31.08 -0.66
C LEU A 298 -12.26 -31.15 -0.81
N THR A 299 -12.98 -31.06 0.31
CA THR A 299 -14.44 -30.78 0.31
C THR A 299 -14.67 -29.31 -0.03
N ILE A 300 -15.26 -29.02 -1.20
CA ILE A 300 -15.49 -27.64 -1.68
C ILE A 300 -17.00 -27.32 -1.61
N PRO A 301 -17.45 -26.33 -0.81
CA PRO A 301 -18.87 -26.03 -0.65
C PRO A 301 -19.60 -25.75 -1.98
N GLY A 302 -20.68 -26.50 -2.24
CA GLY A 302 -21.47 -26.43 -3.47
C GLY A 302 -20.91 -27.26 -4.64
N TYR A 303 -19.87 -28.07 -4.42
CA TYR A 303 -19.24 -28.94 -5.40
C TYR A 303 -18.94 -30.32 -4.81
N THR A 304 -19.06 -31.37 -5.63
CA THR A 304 -18.69 -32.75 -5.29
C THR A 304 -17.54 -33.18 -6.18
N LEU A 305 -16.52 -33.82 -5.59
CA LEU A 305 -15.35 -34.30 -6.31
C LEU A 305 -15.77 -35.32 -7.39
N ASP A 306 -15.39 -35.10 -8.64
CA ASP A 306 -15.82 -35.94 -9.76
C ASP A 306 -14.95 -37.20 -9.84
N LYS A 307 -15.34 -38.26 -9.10
CA LYS A 307 -14.59 -39.52 -8.99
C LYS A 307 -14.29 -40.20 -10.35
N THR A 308 -15.04 -39.92 -11.42
CA THR A 308 -14.73 -40.44 -12.76
C THR A 308 -13.66 -39.63 -13.51
N LYS A 309 -13.19 -38.51 -12.94
CA LYS A 309 -12.17 -37.61 -13.51
C LYS A 309 -11.00 -37.40 -12.54
N MET A 310 -10.58 -38.47 -11.86
CA MET A 310 -9.37 -38.44 -11.03
C MET A 310 -8.11 -38.20 -11.89
N PRO A 311 -7.20 -37.30 -11.47
CA PRO A 311 -5.97 -37.05 -12.22
C PRO A 311 -5.05 -38.28 -12.16
N LYS A 312 -4.56 -38.74 -13.33
CA LYS A 312 -3.67 -39.92 -13.40
C LYS A 312 -2.28 -39.70 -12.77
N ASN A 313 -1.92 -38.44 -12.48
CA ASN A 313 -0.64 -38.03 -11.89
C ASN A 313 -0.78 -37.57 -10.43
N MET A 314 -1.58 -38.26 -9.61
CA MET A 314 -1.65 -37.97 -8.16
C MET A 314 -0.33 -38.26 -7.44
N SER A 315 0.44 -39.23 -7.90
CA SER A 315 1.81 -39.49 -7.46
C SER A 315 2.79 -39.42 -8.64
N GLY A 316 4.07 -39.35 -8.32
CA GLY A 316 5.16 -39.30 -9.30
C GLY A 316 6.44 -38.75 -8.67
N GLN A 317 7.34 -38.19 -9.47
CA GLN A 317 8.54 -37.49 -8.99
C GLN A 317 8.46 -35.98 -9.23
N PHE A 318 9.09 -35.19 -8.36
CA PHE A 318 9.28 -33.76 -8.62
C PHE A 318 10.19 -33.58 -9.86
N ILE A 319 9.83 -32.65 -10.75
CA ILE A 319 10.64 -32.28 -11.92
C ILE A 319 10.95 -30.78 -11.93
N LYS A 320 12.09 -30.39 -12.53
CA LYS A 320 12.58 -29.00 -12.58
C LYS A 320 11.58 -28.01 -13.23
N ALA A 321 10.80 -28.48 -14.20
CA ALA A 321 9.74 -27.68 -14.83
C ALA A 321 8.49 -27.46 -13.95
N GLY A 322 8.36 -28.25 -12.88
CA GLY A 322 7.14 -28.37 -12.07
C GLY A 322 6.08 -29.26 -12.73
N THR A 323 5.15 -29.75 -11.89
CA THR A 323 4.05 -30.64 -12.29
C THR A 323 2.72 -29.99 -11.91
N VAL A 324 1.66 -30.24 -12.69
CA VAL A 324 0.31 -29.81 -12.37
C VAL A 324 -0.60 -31.02 -12.21
N VAL A 325 -1.19 -31.17 -11.02
CA VAL A 325 -2.21 -32.17 -10.71
C VAL A 325 -3.54 -31.43 -10.64
N THR A 326 -4.62 -31.93 -11.24
CA THR A 326 -5.89 -31.20 -11.33
C THR A 326 -7.06 -32.08 -10.92
N TYR A 327 -7.67 -31.77 -9.78
CA TYR A 327 -8.93 -32.36 -9.34
C TYR A 327 -10.11 -31.62 -9.97
N VAL A 328 -10.99 -32.38 -10.63
CA VAL A 328 -12.21 -31.90 -11.28
C VAL A 328 -13.41 -32.17 -10.37
N TYR A 329 -14.32 -31.21 -10.29
CA TYR A 329 -15.52 -31.29 -9.46
C TYR A 329 -16.79 -31.05 -10.28
N LYS A 330 -17.82 -31.83 -10.00
CA LYS A 330 -19.19 -31.53 -10.44
C LYS A 330 -19.77 -30.47 -9.50
N LYS A 331 -20.45 -29.48 -10.07
CA LYS A 331 -21.23 -28.51 -9.28
C LYS A 331 -22.48 -29.23 -8.76
N ASN A 332 -22.81 -29.04 -7.49
CA ASN A 332 -24.01 -29.65 -6.92
C ASN A 332 -25.25 -28.93 -7.47
N GLU A 333 -26.25 -29.71 -7.86
CA GLU A 333 -27.54 -29.17 -8.27
C GLU A 333 -28.27 -28.58 -7.07
N THR A 334 -28.96 -27.46 -7.29
CA THR A 334 -29.83 -26.88 -6.27
C THR A 334 -31.16 -27.62 -6.30
N PRO A 335 -31.70 -28.10 -5.16
CA PRO A 335 -33.03 -28.70 -5.12
C PRO A 335 -34.05 -27.80 -5.80
N VAL A 336 -34.75 -28.37 -6.79
CA VAL A 336 -35.81 -27.66 -7.51
C VAL A 336 -37.09 -27.78 -6.68
N ASN A 337 -37.59 -26.66 -6.16
CA ASN A 337 -38.96 -26.65 -5.65
C ASN A 337 -39.90 -26.93 -6.84
N PRO A 338 -40.85 -27.87 -6.73
CA PRO A 338 -41.80 -28.12 -7.81
C PRO A 338 -42.59 -26.85 -8.14
N ILE A 339 -42.78 -26.60 -9.44
CA ILE A 339 -43.57 -25.50 -9.96
C ILE A 339 -44.82 -26.13 -10.59
N ASN A 340 -46.01 -25.62 -10.26
CA ASN A 340 -47.25 -26.11 -10.87
C ASN A 340 -47.20 -25.96 -12.40
N PRO A 341 -47.72 -26.93 -13.17
CA PRO A 341 -47.81 -26.81 -14.61
C PRO A 341 -48.77 -25.70 -15.03
N VAL A 342 -48.47 -25.05 -16.15
CA VAL A 342 -49.39 -24.15 -16.86
C VAL A 342 -49.45 -24.66 -18.31
N ASN A 343 -50.65 -24.66 -18.88
CA ASN A 343 -50.94 -25.37 -20.13
C ASN A 343 -50.18 -24.80 -21.36
N PRO A 344 -49.91 -25.64 -22.38
CA PRO A 344 -49.16 -25.26 -23.57
C PRO A 344 -49.99 -24.49 -24.59
N VAL A 345 -49.31 -23.80 -25.51
CA VAL A 345 -49.84 -23.30 -26.78
C VAL A 345 -48.93 -23.74 -27.94
N THR A 346 -49.51 -23.85 -29.13
CA THR A 346 -49.04 -24.69 -30.26
C THR A 346 -48.01 -24.01 -31.20
N PRO A 347 -47.28 -24.79 -32.03
CA PRO A 347 -46.12 -24.33 -32.79
C PRO A 347 -46.42 -23.87 -34.22
N VAL A 348 -45.46 -23.19 -34.86
CA VAL A 348 -45.44 -22.88 -36.31
C VAL A 348 -44.01 -22.97 -36.88
N ASN A 349 -43.84 -23.58 -38.06
CA ASN A 349 -42.55 -23.80 -38.77
C ASN A 349 -42.85 -24.36 -40.20
N PRO A 350 -41.91 -24.47 -41.17
CA PRO A 350 -40.78 -23.62 -41.59
C PRO A 350 -40.84 -23.22 -43.11
N VAL A 351 -39.94 -22.34 -43.60
CA VAL A 351 -39.61 -22.19 -45.06
C VAL A 351 -38.12 -21.84 -45.26
N ASN A 352 -37.46 -22.37 -46.31
CA ASN A 352 -36.04 -22.24 -46.71
C ASN A 352 -35.87 -22.85 -48.15
N PRO A 353 -34.80 -22.65 -48.98
CA PRO A 353 -33.58 -21.80 -48.92
C PRO A 353 -33.62 -20.65 -49.98
N THR A 354 -32.64 -20.17 -50.78
CA THR A 354 -31.21 -20.42 -51.15
C THR A 354 -30.69 -19.18 -51.94
N PRO A 355 -29.42 -19.04 -52.42
CA PRO A 355 -28.09 -19.47 -51.94
C PRO A 355 -27.16 -18.26 -51.60
N SER A 356 -25.83 -18.46 -51.46
CA SER A 356 -24.80 -17.44 -51.13
C SER A 356 -24.01 -16.97 -52.39
N PRO A 357 -23.29 -15.83 -52.37
CA PRO A 357 -22.02 -15.68 -51.63
C PRO A 357 -21.87 -14.41 -50.76
N GLN A 358 -20.84 -14.41 -49.90
CA GLN A 358 -20.59 -13.46 -48.80
C GLN A 358 -19.52 -12.38 -49.13
N PRO A 359 -19.70 -11.14 -48.64
CA PRO A 359 -18.60 -10.34 -48.08
C PRO A 359 -18.67 -10.29 -46.54
N THR A 360 -17.54 -10.56 -45.90
CA THR A 360 -17.46 -10.97 -44.48
C THR A 360 -17.80 -9.86 -43.47
N PRO A 361 -18.80 -10.06 -42.57
CA PRO A 361 -18.94 -9.24 -41.37
C PRO A 361 -17.71 -9.43 -40.48
N ALA A 362 -16.93 -8.36 -40.29
CA ALA A 362 -15.65 -8.43 -39.58
C ALA A 362 -15.81 -9.04 -38.17
N PRO A 363 -14.91 -9.96 -37.75
CA PRO A 363 -15.13 -10.80 -36.57
C PRO A 363 -15.31 -9.97 -35.30
N LYS A 364 -16.54 -9.99 -34.79
CA LYS A 364 -16.87 -9.57 -33.43
C LYS A 364 -15.96 -10.33 -32.46
N PRO A 365 -15.15 -9.65 -31.60
CA PRO A 365 -14.11 -10.32 -30.83
C PRO A 365 -14.71 -11.23 -29.75
N THR A 366 -14.82 -12.52 -30.08
CA THR A 366 -15.22 -13.59 -29.17
C THR A 366 -14.13 -13.87 -28.14
N ASP A 367 -14.58 -14.13 -26.91
CA ASP A 367 -13.82 -14.58 -25.74
C ASP A 367 -12.45 -13.93 -25.45
N THR A 368 -12.48 -12.80 -24.74
CA THR A 368 -11.33 -12.41 -23.92
C THR A 368 -11.38 -13.14 -22.58
N LYS A 369 -10.68 -14.28 -22.48
CA LYS A 369 -10.43 -15.02 -21.22
C LYS A 369 -10.15 -14.06 -20.07
N GLN A 370 -11.15 -13.82 -19.23
CA GLN A 370 -11.12 -12.71 -18.28
C GLN A 370 -10.37 -13.14 -17.00
N PRO A 371 -9.23 -12.53 -16.65
CA PRO A 371 -8.43 -12.98 -15.51
C PRO A 371 -9.15 -12.70 -14.19
N SER A 372 -9.65 -13.75 -13.56
CA SER A 372 -10.37 -13.76 -12.28
C SER A 372 -9.45 -13.60 -11.07
N VAL A 373 -8.59 -12.56 -11.08
CA VAL A 373 -7.69 -12.27 -9.96
C VAL A 373 -8.49 -11.78 -8.75
N ILE A 374 -8.80 -12.70 -7.84
CA ILE A 374 -9.32 -12.38 -6.51
C ILE A 374 -8.29 -11.52 -5.80
N ALA A 375 -8.71 -10.34 -5.32
CA ALA A 375 -7.83 -9.40 -4.62
C ALA A 375 -7.48 -9.95 -3.23
N LYS A 376 -6.21 -9.88 -2.83
CA LYS A 376 -5.73 -10.46 -1.57
C LYS A 376 -6.30 -9.73 -0.35
N LYS A 377 -6.40 -10.41 0.80
CA LYS A 377 -6.68 -9.77 2.09
C LYS A 377 -5.60 -8.71 2.37
N GLY A 378 -6.02 -7.50 2.70
CA GLY A 378 -5.19 -6.29 2.81
C GLY A 378 -4.97 -5.51 1.50
N GLU A 379 -5.28 -6.08 0.33
CA GLU A 379 -5.15 -5.39 -0.96
C GLU A 379 -6.28 -4.35 -1.14
N ALA A 380 -5.97 -3.26 -1.83
CA ALA A 380 -6.95 -2.24 -2.19
C ALA A 380 -7.61 -2.55 -3.54
N VAL A 381 -8.93 -2.48 -3.59
CA VAL A 381 -9.76 -2.57 -4.81
C VAL A 381 -10.51 -1.25 -5.07
N TYR A 382 -10.91 -0.99 -6.32
CA TYR A 382 -11.76 0.15 -6.69
C TYR A 382 -13.02 -0.30 -7.43
N SER A 383 -14.08 0.52 -7.40
CA SER A 383 -15.29 0.27 -8.21
C SER A 383 -15.18 0.79 -9.66
N LEU A 384 -15.71 0.01 -10.61
CA LEU A 384 -15.87 0.35 -12.02
C LEU A 384 -17.21 1.04 -12.31
N LYS A 385 -18.26 0.57 -11.63
CA LYS A 385 -19.67 0.97 -11.77
C LYS A 385 -20.19 1.55 -10.45
N LYS A 386 -21.45 1.99 -10.43
CA LYS A 386 -22.18 2.30 -9.19
C LYS A 386 -22.28 1.03 -8.32
N ILE A 387 -21.95 1.15 -7.04
CA ILE A 387 -22.04 0.07 -6.04
C ILE A 387 -22.59 0.60 -4.71
N TYR A 388 -22.94 -0.31 -3.80
CA TYR A 388 -23.27 -0.01 -2.42
C TYR A 388 -22.40 -0.86 -1.50
N LEU A 389 -22.17 -0.36 -0.28
CA LEU A 389 -21.62 -1.11 0.84
C LEU A 389 -22.80 -1.61 1.68
N TYR A 390 -22.83 -2.90 1.99
CA TYR A 390 -23.94 -3.54 2.71
C TYR A 390 -23.53 -4.00 4.11
N LYS A 391 -24.50 -4.09 5.03
CA LYS A 391 -24.29 -4.66 6.38
C LYS A 391 -23.98 -6.15 6.33
N HIS A 392 -24.58 -6.90 5.39
CA HIS A 392 -24.42 -8.34 5.23
C HIS A 392 -24.14 -8.75 3.75
N ASN A 393 -23.74 -10.00 3.53
CA ASN A 393 -23.34 -10.56 2.22
C ASN A 393 -24.50 -10.81 1.22
N THR A 394 -25.74 -10.73 1.71
CA THR A 394 -27.05 -10.91 1.05
C THR A 394 -27.43 -9.78 0.11
N PHE A 395 -26.98 -8.55 0.41
CA PHE A 395 -27.21 -7.32 -0.37
C PHE A 395 -28.65 -6.80 -0.40
N SER A 396 -29.40 -6.91 0.70
CA SER A 396 -30.74 -6.31 0.78
C SER A 396 -30.70 -4.79 0.59
N LYS A 397 -31.72 -4.24 -0.10
CA LYS A 397 -31.88 -2.78 -0.29
C LYS A 397 -31.95 -2.04 1.05
N ARG A 398 -32.53 -2.66 2.09
CA ARG A 398 -32.65 -2.12 3.45
C ARG A 398 -31.33 -2.10 4.24
N GLU A 399 -30.31 -2.86 3.81
CA GLU A 399 -29.03 -3.04 4.54
C GLU A 399 -27.88 -2.16 4.00
N ARG A 400 -28.18 -1.12 3.21
CA ARG A 400 -27.18 -0.28 2.51
C ARG A 400 -26.56 0.77 3.43
N LEU A 401 -25.35 0.49 3.93
CA LEU A 401 -24.56 1.39 4.79
C LEU A 401 -23.99 2.62 4.05
N ALA A 402 -23.80 2.50 2.74
CA ALA A 402 -23.36 3.58 1.85
C ALA A 402 -23.64 3.27 0.38
N GLY A 403 -23.84 4.31 -0.43
CA GLY A 403 -23.83 4.23 -1.89
C GLY A 403 -22.67 5.01 -2.50
N TYR A 404 -22.14 4.51 -3.62
CA TYR A 404 -21.06 5.13 -4.38
C TYR A 404 -21.41 5.09 -5.86
N VAL A 405 -21.56 6.24 -6.50
CA VAL A 405 -21.74 6.31 -7.95
C VAL A 405 -20.49 5.87 -8.72
N GLN A 406 -20.69 5.56 -10.00
CA GLN A 406 -19.59 5.41 -10.94
C GLN A 406 -18.79 6.71 -11.00
N LYS A 407 -17.46 6.63 -10.93
CA LYS A 407 -16.57 7.81 -10.99
C LYS A 407 -15.59 7.69 -12.17
N PRO A 408 -15.11 8.84 -12.70
CA PRO A 408 -13.92 8.90 -13.56
C PRO A 408 -12.74 8.14 -12.94
N ARG A 409 -11.90 7.53 -13.77
CA ARG A 409 -10.86 6.55 -13.35
C ARG A 409 -10.00 7.01 -12.17
N VAL A 410 -9.61 8.29 -12.16
CA VAL A 410 -8.75 8.90 -11.12
C VAL A 410 -9.44 9.02 -9.75
N TYR A 411 -10.78 9.13 -9.72
CA TYR A 411 -11.58 9.32 -8.50
C TYR A 411 -12.48 8.13 -8.13
N ARG A 412 -12.21 6.93 -8.69
CA ARG A 412 -12.93 5.71 -8.30
C ARG A 412 -12.81 5.41 -6.79
N PRO A 413 -13.91 5.11 -6.09
CA PRO A 413 -13.86 4.84 -4.66
C PRO A 413 -13.04 3.58 -4.41
N MET A 414 -12.25 3.61 -3.34
CA MET A 414 -11.31 2.56 -2.94
C MET A 414 -11.74 1.89 -1.64
N PHE A 415 -11.49 0.59 -1.56
CA PHE A 415 -11.82 -0.26 -0.42
C PHE A 415 -10.64 -1.20 -0.17
N VAL A 416 -10.26 -1.42 1.09
CA VAL A 416 -9.29 -2.47 1.46
C VAL A 416 -10.06 -3.74 1.77
N VAL A 417 -9.69 -4.85 1.13
CA VAL A 417 -10.27 -6.18 1.40
C VAL A 417 -9.84 -6.63 2.79
N THR A 418 -10.81 -6.85 3.68
CA THR A 418 -10.58 -7.38 5.05
C THR A 418 -10.80 -8.89 5.14
N GLY A 419 -11.45 -9.47 4.12
CA GLY A 419 -11.73 -10.90 4.03
C GLY A 419 -12.74 -11.20 2.92
N TYR A 420 -13.26 -12.43 2.91
CA TYR A 420 -14.16 -12.94 1.89
C TYR A 420 -15.45 -13.47 2.53
N ALA A 421 -16.53 -13.47 1.75
CA ALA A 421 -17.79 -14.12 2.12
C ALA A 421 -18.54 -14.50 0.84
N HIS A 422 -19.54 -15.36 0.95
CA HIS A 422 -20.46 -15.69 -0.15
C HIS A 422 -21.87 -15.26 0.22
N SER A 423 -22.66 -14.80 -0.75
CA SER A 423 -24.12 -14.72 -0.56
C SER A 423 -24.71 -16.14 -0.49
N LYS A 424 -25.95 -16.30 0.00
CA LYS A 424 -26.71 -17.57 -0.06
C LYS A 424 -26.53 -18.32 -1.40
N ASN A 425 -26.67 -17.62 -2.53
CA ASN A 425 -26.52 -18.17 -3.88
C ASN A 425 -25.06 -18.26 -4.35
N GLY A 426 -24.10 -18.60 -3.48
CA GLY A 426 -22.67 -18.84 -3.80
C GLY A 426 -21.82 -17.67 -4.32
N HIS A 427 -22.38 -16.49 -4.59
CA HIS A 427 -21.62 -15.39 -5.22
C HIS A 427 -20.59 -14.76 -4.26
N LEU A 428 -19.31 -14.74 -4.66
CA LEU A 428 -18.21 -14.13 -3.90
C LEU A 428 -18.44 -12.62 -3.64
N ARG A 429 -18.28 -12.24 -2.37
CA ARG A 429 -18.28 -10.88 -1.82
C ARG A 429 -16.95 -10.63 -1.12
N TYR A 430 -16.44 -9.41 -1.21
CA TYR A 430 -15.38 -8.95 -0.33
C TYR A 430 -16.00 -8.38 0.94
N THR A 431 -15.50 -8.78 2.11
CA THR A 431 -15.62 -7.93 3.30
C THR A 431 -14.56 -6.84 3.16
N VAL A 432 -14.92 -5.58 3.43
CA VAL A 432 -14.04 -4.44 3.17
C VAL A 432 -14.12 -3.36 4.24
N ARG A 433 -13.09 -2.51 4.25
CA ARG A 433 -13.08 -1.18 4.88
C ARG A 433 -12.91 -0.09 3.82
N ASP A 434 -13.75 0.94 3.88
CA ASP A 434 -13.61 2.14 3.04
C ASP A 434 -12.33 2.93 3.38
N VAL A 435 -11.60 3.35 2.34
CA VAL A 435 -10.35 4.16 2.46
C VAL A 435 -10.43 5.45 1.64
N ASN A 436 -11.62 6.02 1.48
CA ASN A 436 -11.86 7.27 0.77
C ASN A 436 -11.78 8.45 1.76
N HIS A 437 -10.54 8.83 2.10
CA HIS A 437 -10.19 9.78 3.16
C HIS A 437 -10.96 11.11 3.15
N LEU A 438 -11.39 11.59 1.98
CA LEU A 438 -12.10 12.87 1.80
C LEU A 438 -13.63 12.70 1.72
N THR A 439 -14.19 11.66 2.33
CA THR A 439 -15.63 11.33 2.24
C THR A 439 -16.21 10.90 3.59
N LYS A 440 -17.51 11.17 3.82
CA LYS A 440 -18.25 10.73 5.03
C LYS A 440 -18.44 9.21 5.18
N ASN A 441 -17.87 8.41 4.28
CA ASN A 441 -17.89 6.96 4.35
C ASN A 441 -16.56 6.36 4.82
N ARG A 442 -15.51 7.19 5.02
CA ARG A 442 -14.18 6.76 5.48
C ARG A 442 -14.28 5.77 6.64
N HIS A 443 -13.51 4.69 6.59
CA HIS A 443 -13.45 3.60 7.58
C HIS A 443 -14.71 2.75 7.76
N LYS A 444 -15.85 3.04 7.11
CA LYS A 444 -17.02 2.15 7.16
C LYS A 444 -16.63 0.74 6.72
N LYS A 445 -16.99 -0.25 7.54
CA LYS A 445 -16.84 -1.69 7.25
C LYS A 445 -18.12 -2.24 6.64
N GLY A 446 -18.03 -3.32 5.87
CA GLY A 446 -19.20 -4.01 5.30
C GLY A 446 -18.84 -4.85 4.09
N TYR A 447 -19.82 -5.17 3.26
CA TYR A 447 -19.67 -6.09 2.12
C TYR A 447 -19.84 -5.36 0.77
N ILE A 448 -18.98 -5.69 -0.21
CA ILE A 448 -19.10 -5.27 -1.62
C ILE A 448 -18.92 -6.48 -2.56
N THR A 449 -19.38 -6.38 -3.80
CA THR A 449 -19.27 -7.48 -4.77
C THR A 449 -17.82 -7.74 -5.17
N ALA A 450 -17.42 -9.00 -5.29
CA ALA A 450 -16.13 -9.36 -5.87
C ALA A 450 -16.15 -9.45 -7.41
N ASN A 451 -17.32 -9.28 -8.04
CA ASN A 451 -17.48 -9.40 -9.49
C ASN A 451 -16.58 -8.41 -10.24
N TRP A 452 -15.72 -8.95 -11.12
CA TRP A 452 -14.68 -8.23 -11.86
C TRP A 452 -15.19 -7.15 -12.84
N ASN A 453 -16.48 -7.17 -13.17
CA ASN A 453 -17.14 -6.14 -13.98
C ASN A 453 -17.63 -4.93 -13.14
N TYR A 454 -17.55 -5.04 -11.81
CA TYR A 454 -17.92 -4.01 -10.83
C TYR A 454 -16.75 -3.55 -9.97
N VAL A 455 -15.80 -4.43 -9.64
CA VAL A 455 -14.68 -4.17 -8.73
C VAL A 455 -13.40 -4.78 -9.30
N ARG A 456 -12.26 -4.08 -9.22
CA ARG A 456 -10.93 -4.60 -9.62
C ARG A 456 -9.82 -4.13 -8.66
N PRO A 457 -8.70 -4.87 -8.54
CA PRO A 457 -7.49 -4.41 -7.85
C PRO A 457 -7.07 -2.99 -8.24
N VAL A 458 -6.61 -2.20 -7.27
CA VAL A 458 -6.08 -0.84 -7.47
C VAL A 458 -4.73 -0.87 -8.17
N TYR A 459 -3.93 -1.91 -7.94
CA TYR A 459 -2.61 -2.05 -8.51
C TYR A 459 -2.65 -2.87 -9.81
N TYR A 460 -1.75 -2.53 -10.74
CA TYR A 460 -1.44 -3.40 -11.87
C TYR A 460 -0.77 -4.69 -11.36
N GLN A 461 -1.05 -5.82 -12.01
CA GLN A 461 -0.59 -7.16 -11.61
C GLN A 461 0.50 -7.72 -12.55
N SER A 462 0.91 -6.96 -13.58
CA SER A 462 1.90 -7.39 -14.59
C SER A 462 2.64 -6.21 -15.23
N LYS A 463 3.76 -6.51 -15.91
CA LYS A 463 4.57 -5.53 -16.65
C LYS A 463 3.80 -4.97 -17.85
N HIS A 464 3.89 -3.66 -18.07
CA HIS A 464 3.46 -2.99 -19.30
C HIS A 464 4.61 -2.09 -19.77
N GLN A 465 5.03 -2.22 -21.04
CA GLN A 465 6.24 -1.55 -21.56
C GLN A 465 6.13 -0.01 -21.59
N THR A 466 4.92 0.51 -21.81
CA THR A 466 4.62 1.95 -21.82
C THR A 466 3.44 2.24 -20.90
N LEU A 467 3.53 3.34 -20.17
CA LEU A 467 2.48 3.90 -19.33
C LEU A 467 2.25 5.36 -19.70
N THR A 468 1.05 5.89 -19.48
CA THR A 468 0.77 7.32 -19.49
C THR A 468 0.24 7.76 -18.12
N VAL A 469 0.74 8.88 -17.59
CA VAL A 469 0.23 9.49 -16.35
C VAL A 469 -1.16 10.07 -16.58
N ILE A 470 -2.13 9.70 -15.75
CA ILE A 470 -3.53 10.19 -15.84
C ILE A 470 -3.98 11.04 -14.65
N ASN A 471 -3.26 11.01 -13.52
CA ASN A 471 -3.56 11.87 -12.37
C ASN A 471 -3.40 13.36 -12.76
N PRO A 472 -4.40 14.23 -12.53
CA PRO A 472 -4.28 15.68 -12.76
C PRO A 472 -3.13 16.31 -11.99
N ARG A 473 -2.81 15.79 -10.79
CA ARG A 473 -1.68 16.21 -9.92
C ARG A 473 -0.35 15.52 -10.26
N GLY A 474 -0.27 14.85 -11.42
CA GLY A 474 0.92 14.11 -11.84
C GLY A 474 1.25 12.88 -10.99
N VAL A 475 2.40 12.26 -11.21
CA VAL A 475 2.89 11.08 -10.47
C VAL A 475 4.35 11.30 -10.07
N ASN A 476 4.63 11.18 -8.78
CA ASN A 476 5.99 11.24 -8.26
C ASN A 476 6.80 10.00 -8.66
N ALA A 477 8.09 10.23 -8.92
CA ALA A 477 9.12 9.22 -9.18
C ALA A 477 10.14 9.21 -8.05
N TYR A 478 10.71 8.03 -7.76
CA TYR A 478 11.43 7.76 -6.52
C TYR A 478 12.71 6.94 -6.73
N LYS A 479 13.67 7.04 -5.81
CA LYS A 479 14.92 6.25 -5.82
C LYS A 479 14.70 4.78 -5.41
N LYS A 480 13.73 4.49 -4.53
CA LYS A 480 13.51 3.14 -3.97
C LYS A 480 12.08 2.59 -4.17
N ALA A 481 11.94 1.27 -4.19
CA ALA A 481 10.65 0.58 -4.42
C ALA A 481 9.57 0.88 -3.37
N ASN A 482 9.95 1.19 -2.14
CA ASN A 482 9.05 1.63 -1.07
C ASN A 482 8.45 3.04 -1.30
N LEU A 483 8.84 3.74 -2.38
CA LEU A 483 8.52 5.14 -2.67
C LEU A 483 9.17 6.14 -1.69
N THR A 484 10.39 5.85 -1.24
CA THR A 484 11.26 6.83 -0.56
C THR A 484 12.27 7.46 -1.52
N GLY A 485 12.81 8.64 -1.16
CA GLY A 485 13.70 9.44 -2.00
C GLY A 485 12.99 9.94 -3.27
N LYS A 486 12.03 10.87 -3.12
CA LYS A 486 11.35 11.52 -4.25
C LYS A 486 12.38 12.24 -5.14
N VAL A 487 12.34 11.98 -6.44
CA VAL A 487 13.24 12.59 -7.43
C VAL A 487 12.54 13.71 -8.22
N ARG A 488 11.38 13.41 -8.81
CA ARG A 488 10.61 14.39 -9.62
C ARG A 488 9.13 14.01 -9.70
N ASN A 489 8.30 14.88 -10.27
CA ASN A 489 6.91 14.60 -10.60
C ASN A 489 6.72 14.61 -12.14
N TYR A 490 6.10 13.57 -12.68
CA TYR A 490 5.68 13.49 -14.08
C TYR A 490 4.26 14.01 -14.21
N THR A 491 4.04 15.00 -15.08
CA THR A 491 2.75 15.66 -15.27
C THR A 491 1.72 14.77 -15.96
N GLN A 492 0.44 15.15 -15.91
CA GLN A 492 -0.61 14.44 -16.65
C GLN A 492 -0.27 14.41 -18.15
N GLY A 493 -0.34 13.23 -18.76
CA GLY A 493 0.02 13.03 -20.16
C GLY A 493 1.47 12.64 -20.44
N THR A 494 2.37 12.66 -19.46
CA THR A 494 3.72 12.11 -19.65
C THR A 494 3.64 10.62 -20.00
N GLN A 495 4.27 10.22 -21.11
CA GLN A 495 4.46 8.82 -21.49
C GLN A 495 5.78 8.32 -20.91
N LEU A 496 5.78 7.12 -20.33
CA LEU A 496 6.88 6.58 -19.52
C LEU A 496 7.24 5.16 -20.01
N LYS A 497 8.52 4.96 -20.36
CA LYS A 497 9.09 3.65 -20.77
C LYS A 497 9.50 2.84 -19.54
N VAL A 498 9.07 1.58 -19.48
CA VAL A 498 9.19 0.69 -18.31
C VAL A 498 10.13 -0.48 -18.61
N ILE A 499 11.15 -0.67 -17.77
CA ILE A 499 12.10 -1.78 -17.90
C ILE A 499 11.79 -2.94 -16.94
N LYS A 500 11.35 -2.67 -15.69
CA LYS A 500 11.07 -3.69 -14.68
C LYS A 500 9.73 -3.41 -13.99
N PHE A 501 9.11 -4.45 -13.45
CA PHE A 501 7.89 -4.40 -12.64
C PHE A 501 8.17 -5.20 -11.37
N VAL A 502 7.84 -4.65 -10.21
CA VAL A 502 8.14 -5.30 -8.91
C VAL A 502 6.96 -5.20 -7.94
N HIS A 503 6.85 -6.19 -7.08
CA HIS A 503 5.95 -6.16 -5.92
C HIS A 503 6.65 -5.46 -4.75
N HIS A 504 5.84 -4.85 -3.88
CA HIS A 504 6.26 -4.28 -2.60
C HIS A 504 5.09 -4.43 -1.63
N ASN A 505 5.13 -5.51 -0.84
CA ASN A 505 4.00 -6.03 -0.05
C ASN A 505 2.76 -6.17 -0.97
N LEU A 506 1.57 -5.80 -0.50
CA LEU A 506 0.30 -5.88 -1.26
C LEU A 506 0.12 -4.75 -2.30
N THR A 507 1.22 -4.23 -2.84
CA THR A 507 1.22 -3.11 -3.80
C THR A 507 2.31 -3.31 -4.87
N THR A 508 2.16 -2.71 -6.04
CA THR A 508 3.13 -2.90 -7.15
C THR A 508 3.77 -1.60 -7.61
N ARG A 509 4.90 -1.72 -8.31
CA ARG A 509 5.73 -0.61 -8.81
C ARG A 509 6.20 -0.89 -10.23
N TYR A 510 6.43 0.18 -10.97
CA TYR A 510 7.15 0.13 -12.24
C TYR A 510 8.49 0.83 -12.08
N VAL A 511 9.54 0.22 -12.63
CA VAL A 511 10.87 0.82 -12.78
C VAL A 511 10.99 1.35 -14.20
N LEU A 512 11.27 2.64 -14.31
CA LEU A 512 11.43 3.34 -15.57
C LEU A 512 12.82 3.10 -16.16
N SER A 513 13.01 3.42 -17.45
CA SER A 513 14.30 3.23 -18.14
C SER A 513 15.48 4.01 -17.55
N ASN A 514 15.24 4.94 -16.62
CA ASN A 514 16.26 5.67 -15.86
C ASN A 514 16.35 5.21 -14.39
N GLY A 515 16.00 3.95 -14.10
CA GLY A 515 16.05 3.34 -12.76
C GLY A 515 14.98 3.82 -11.76
N GLN A 516 14.24 4.89 -12.07
CA GLN A 516 13.29 5.49 -11.12
C GLN A 516 12.04 4.64 -10.92
N TYR A 517 11.59 4.51 -9.68
CA TYR A 517 10.37 3.81 -9.30
C TYR A 517 9.15 4.74 -9.36
N ILE A 518 8.06 4.25 -9.93
CA ILE A 518 6.73 4.87 -9.83
C ILE A 518 5.69 3.86 -9.30
N THR A 519 4.56 4.39 -8.81
CA THR A 519 3.44 3.58 -8.32
C THR A 519 2.76 2.77 -9.43
N GLY A 520 2.44 1.50 -9.15
CA GLY A 520 1.58 0.65 -9.99
C GLY A 520 0.08 0.96 -9.90
N ASN A 521 -0.31 2.03 -9.19
CA ASN A 521 -1.71 2.37 -8.95
C ASN A 521 -2.45 2.80 -10.23
N ARG A 522 -3.40 1.97 -10.66
CA ARG A 522 -4.22 2.13 -11.86
C ARG A 522 -5.09 3.39 -11.87
N LYS A 523 -5.34 4.04 -10.74
CA LYS A 523 -6.03 5.35 -10.70
C LYS A 523 -5.12 6.50 -11.13
N LEU A 524 -3.80 6.34 -11.02
CA LEU A 524 -2.81 7.41 -11.25
C LEU A 524 -2.08 7.27 -12.58
N ILE A 525 -1.92 6.03 -13.06
CA ILE A 525 -1.34 5.67 -14.36
C ILE A 525 -2.29 4.77 -15.19
N GLN A 526 -2.15 4.83 -16.51
CA GLN A 526 -2.83 3.97 -17.47
C GLN A 526 -1.85 3.34 -18.45
N MET A 527 -2.01 2.05 -18.75
CA MET A 527 -1.19 1.32 -19.71
C MET A 527 -1.28 1.87 -21.14
N GLY A 528 -0.21 1.72 -21.91
CA GLY A 528 -0.12 2.20 -23.29
C GLY A 528 -0.01 3.72 -23.42
N LYS A 529 0.10 4.19 -24.68
CA LYS A 529 0.08 5.61 -25.03
C LYS A 529 -1.36 6.11 -25.00
N GLN A 530 -1.63 7.19 -24.25
CA GLN A 530 -2.96 7.79 -24.16
C GLN A 530 -2.98 9.18 -24.83
N LYS A 531 -4.01 9.44 -25.66
CA LYS A 531 -4.19 10.73 -26.34
C LYS A 531 -4.70 11.77 -25.33
N MET A 532 -3.99 12.90 -25.20
CA MET A 532 -4.36 13.99 -24.29
C MET A 532 -4.80 15.24 -25.06
N PRO A 533 -5.83 15.97 -24.59
CA PRO A 533 -6.28 17.21 -25.23
C PRO A 533 -5.27 18.34 -24.95
N ARG A 534 -4.73 18.96 -26.00
CA ARG A 534 -3.73 20.04 -25.90
C ARG A 534 -4.32 21.44 -26.09
N TYR A 535 -5.21 21.58 -27.06
CA TYR A 535 -5.88 22.85 -27.37
C TYR A 535 -7.38 22.67 -27.53
N VAL A 536 -8.12 23.76 -27.34
CA VAL A 536 -9.58 23.76 -27.41
C VAL A 536 -10.10 25.07 -28.01
N LYS A 537 -11.03 24.98 -28.96
CA LYS A 537 -11.75 26.11 -29.55
C LYS A 537 -13.13 26.24 -28.94
N VAL A 538 -13.50 27.43 -28.51
CA VAL A 538 -14.79 27.75 -27.90
C VAL A 538 -15.88 27.82 -28.99
N LYS A 539 -16.97 27.06 -28.86
CA LYS A 539 -18.08 26.96 -29.84
C LYS A 539 -19.26 27.88 -29.54
N LYS A 540 -19.51 28.14 -28.25
CA LYS A 540 -20.51 29.08 -27.71
C LYS A 540 -19.83 29.85 -26.57
N ASN A 541 -20.27 31.06 -26.25
CA ASN A 541 -19.69 31.83 -25.14
C ASN A 541 -19.70 31.00 -23.84
N ILE A 542 -18.61 31.06 -23.07
CA ILE A 542 -18.43 30.34 -21.80
C ILE A 542 -17.80 31.24 -20.74
N ASN A 543 -17.81 30.79 -19.49
CA ASN A 543 -17.07 31.42 -18.40
C ASN A 543 -15.86 30.57 -17.99
N ARG A 544 -14.81 31.24 -17.49
CA ARG A 544 -13.71 30.66 -16.73
C ARG A 544 -13.96 30.86 -15.24
N TYR A 545 -13.47 29.91 -14.44
CA TYR A 545 -13.68 29.84 -12.99
C TYR A 545 -12.37 29.55 -12.26
N LYS A 546 -12.21 30.03 -11.02
CA LYS A 546 -11.01 29.74 -10.20
C LYS A 546 -10.90 28.26 -9.82
N ASP A 547 -12.01 27.52 -9.80
CA ASP A 547 -12.13 26.17 -9.25
C ASP A 547 -12.66 25.11 -10.26
N VAL A 548 -12.43 23.83 -9.97
CA VAL A 548 -12.84 22.69 -10.81
C VAL A 548 -14.33 22.34 -10.74
N ASN A 549 -15.08 22.87 -9.77
CA ASN A 549 -16.54 22.68 -9.72
C ASN A 549 -17.28 23.73 -10.58
N LEU A 550 -16.59 24.78 -11.00
CA LEU A 550 -17.12 25.94 -11.71
C LEU A 550 -18.09 26.79 -10.86
N THR A 551 -17.71 27.08 -9.61
CA THR A 551 -18.52 27.96 -8.72
C THR A 551 -18.01 29.40 -8.69
N LYS A 552 -16.70 29.63 -8.67
CA LYS A 552 -16.08 30.97 -8.56
C LYS A 552 -15.72 31.54 -9.93
N ARG A 553 -16.70 32.11 -10.66
CA ARG A 553 -16.52 32.77 -11.98
C ARG A 553 -15.43 33.85 -11.90
N ASN A 554 -14.52 33.91 -12.89
CA ASN A 554 -13.46 34.93 -12.93
C ASN A 554 -13.16 35.54 -14.31
N GLN A 555 -13.73 35.05 -15.41
CA GLN A 555 -13.65 35.71 -16.72
C GLN A 555 -14.76 35.21 -17.64
N HIS A 556 -15.24 36.05 -18.55
CA HIS A 556 -16.06 35.63 -19.69
C HIS A 556 -15.19 35.37 -20.93
N ILE A 557 -15.52 34.37 -21.75
CA ILE A 557 -14.77 33.98 -22.94
C ILE A 557 -15.73 33.83 -24.14
N LYS A 558 -15.50 34.64 -25.17
CA LYS A 558 -16.31 34.68 -26.40
C LYS A 558 -16.16 33.40 -27.24
N LYS A 559 -17.17 33.12 -28.06
CA LYS A 559 -17.13 32.14 -29.17
C LYS A 559 -15.89 32.38 -30.04
N GLY A 560 -15.27 31.31 -30.54
CA GLY A 560 -14.13 31.35 -31.45
C GLY A 560 -12.76 31.27 -30.78
N THR A 561 -12.62 31.72 -29.53
CA THR A 561 -11.34 31.73 -28.80
C THR A 561 -10.65 30.36 -28.78
N LYS A 562 -9.35 30.33 -29.07
CA LYS A 562 -8.48 29.16 -28.92
C LYS A 562 -7.78 29.23 -27.56
N LEU A 563 -7.75 28.13 -26.80
CA LEU A 563 -7.12 28.06 -25.48
C LEU A 563 -6.19 26.85 -25.38
N ARG A 564 -5.01 27.02 -24.77
CA ARG A 564 -4.09 25.93 -24.40
C ARG A 564 -4.54 25.29 -23.10
N ILE A 565 -4.64 23.97 -23.10
CA ILE A 565 -4.95 23.14 -21.93
C ILE A 565 -3.63 22.83 -21.19
N LYS A 566 -3.60 23.08 -19.88
CA LYS A 566 -2.49 22.69 -18.98
C LYS A 566 -2.62 21.23 -18.55
N ASN A 567 -3.79 20.87 -18.04
CA ASN A 567 -4.22 19.51 -17.71
C ASN A 567 -5.77 19.45 -17.71
N TYR A 568 -6.35 18.28 -17.47
CA TYR A 568 -7.77 18.12 -17.21
C TYR A 568 -8.01 17.45 -15.86
N ASP A 569 -9.10 17.83 -15.21
CA ASP A 569 -9.57 17.25 -13.94
C ASP A 569 -11.11 17.05 -14.02
N PHE A 570 -11.74 16.60 -12.95
CA PHE A 570 -13.19 16.35 -12.89
C PHE A 570 -13.81 17.07 -11.70
N SER A 571 -14.96 17.73 -11.92
CA SER A 571 -15.74 18.30 -10.84
C SER A 571 -16.24 17.21 -9.87
N GLN A 572 -16.66 17.61 -8.67
CA GLN A 572 -17.27 16.72 -7.68
C GLN A 572 -16.36 15.53 -7.29
N ALA A 573 -15.03 15.70 -7.34
CA ALA A 573 -14.03 14.65 -7.11
C ALA A 573 -14.34 13.75 -5.90
N ASN A 574 -14.61 14.37 -4.74
CA ASN A 574 -14.85 13.69 -3.46
C ASN A 574 -16.32 13.26 -3.25
N SER A 575 -17.24 13.60 -4.16
CA SER A 575 -18.65 13.25 -3.98
C SER A 575 -18.91 11.76 -4.25
N VAL A 576 -19.59 11.09 -3.32
CA VAL A 576 -20.05 9.71 -3.46
C VAL A 576 -21.42 9.61 -4.16
N THR A 577 -22.13 10.74 -4.28
CA THR A 577 -23.45 10.85 -4.95
C THR A 577 -23.37 11.40 -6.37
N ASN A 578 -22.39 12.26 -6.67
CA ASN A 578 -22.23 12.90 -7.98
C ASN A 578 -21.03 12.33 -8.75
N THR A 579 -21.26 11.84 -9.98
CA THR A 579 -20.22 11.24 -10.84
C THR A 579 -19.04 12.20 -11.06
N GLY A 580 -19.34 13.47 -11.31
CA GLY A 580 -18.37 14.47 -11.73
C GLY A 580 -18.24 14.56 -13.25
N THR A 581 -17.90 15.75 -13.76
CA THR A 581 -17.73 16.00 -15.21
C THR A 581 -16.35 16.60 -15.48
N MET A 582 -15.75 16.23 -16.62
CA MET A 582 -14.43 16.72 -17.01
C MET A 582 -14.42 18.26 -17.15
N LYS A 583 -13.30 18.88 -16.77
CA LYS A 583 -12.97 20.30 -16.95
C LYS A 583 -11.57 20.41 -17.54
N TYR A 584 -11.35 21.42 -18.36
CA TYR A 584 -10.02 21.77 -18.82
C TYR A 584 -9.46 22.90 -17.95
N HIS A 585 -8.24 22.73 -17.47
CA HIS A 585 -7.48 23.80 -16.82
C HIS A 585 -6.73 24.56 -17.91
N VAL A 586 -6.96 25.87 -17.99
CA VAL A 586 -6.36 26.80 -18.94
C VAL A 586 -5.57 27.88 -18.17
N ALA A 587 -5.05 28.91 -18.86
CA ALA A 587 -4.48 30.06 -18.16
C ALA A 587 -5.55 30.75 -17.27
N GLY A 588 -5.23 30.95 -15.99
CA GLY A 588 -6.08 31.65 -15.02
C GLY A 588 -7.30 30.90 -14.50
N GLY A 589 -7.48 29.59 -14.77
CA GLY A 589 -8.56 28.80 -14.17
C GLY A 589 -9.10 27.65 -15.02
N TYR A 590 -10.28 27.16 -14.65
CA TYR A 590 -10.97 26.03 -15.29
C TYR A 590 -12.11 26.49 -16.20
N ILE A 591 -12.37 25.70 -17.25
CA ILE A 591 -13.50 25.81 -18.16
C ILE A 591 -14.22 24.47 -18.34
N THR A 592 -15.43 24.51 -18.90
CA THR A 592 -16.18 23.30 -19.26
C THR A 592 -15.49 22.49 -20.37
N ALA A 593 -15.47 21.17 -20.25
CA ALA A 593 -15.04 20.25 -21.30
C ALA A 593 -16.21 19.71 -22.16
N ASN A 594 -17.42 20.26 -22.02
CA ASN A 594 -18.61 19.78 -22.72
C ASN A 594 -18.55 20.08 -24.22
N SER A 595 -18.64 19.04 -25.07
CA SER A 595 -18.53 19.11 -26.53
C SER A 595 -19.61 19.97 -27.23
N LYS A 596 -20.71 20.30 -26.54
CA LYS A 596 -21.69 21.30 -27.03
C LYS A 596 -21.10 22.72 -27.01
N PHE A 597 -20.23 23.03 -26.04
CA PHE A 597 -19.64 24.36 -25.81
C PHE A 597 -18.21 24.50 -26.33
N VAL A 598 -17.45 23.42 -26.47
CA VAL A 598 -16.03 23.44 -26.85
C VAL A 598 -15.65 22.30 -27.81
N LYS A 599 -14.64 22.51 -28.67
CA LYS A 599 -14.06 21.47 -29.57
C LYS A 599 -12.56 21.35 -29.30
N VAL A 600 -12.09 20.17 -28.89
CA VAL A 600 -10.65 19.87 -28.80
C VAL A 600 -10.04 19.83 -30.21
N PHE A 601 -8.83 20.36 -30.35
CA PHE A 601 -7.99 20.17 -31.54
C PHE A 601 -6.55 19.81 -31.13
N LYS A 602 -5.73 19.41 -32.12
CA LYS A 602 -4.34 18.98 -31.91
C LYS A 602 -3.44 20.16 -31.52
#